data_AF-E3L6E2-F1
#
_entry.id   AF-E3L6E2-F1
#
_cell.length_a   1.000
_cell.length_b   1.000
_cell.length_c   1.000
_cell.angle_alpha   90.00
_cell.angle_beta   90.00
_cell.angle_gamma   90.00
#
_symmetry.space_group_name_H-M   'P 1'
#
loop_
_entity.id
_entity.type
_entity.pdbx_description
1 polymer ?
#
loop_
_entity_poly.entity_id
_entity_poly.type
_entity_poly.pdbx_seq_one_letter_code
_entity_poly.pdbx_strand_id
1 'polypeptide(L)'
;MPTTFKANHTQLRWIKAMQDRIDVVVEGMKSPPSSTPLPANIEENLSRDWVNWNNCVQLQCKLVSNAHDHKIPNWALPNVNSTWMARRNRFGKGPIKFKDFVETGNVASA
;
A
#
# COMPACT_ATOMS: atom_id res chain seq x y z
N MET A 1 12.25 18.46 -12.52
CA MET A 1 13.46 18.20 -13.33
C MET A 1 13.08 17.30 -14.48
N PRO A 2 13.39 17.64 -15.74
CA PRO A 2 13.19 16.70 -16.84
C PRO A 2 14.34 15.69 -16.82
N THR A 3 14.04 14.46 -16.43
CA THR A 3 15.01 13.36 -16.34
C THR A 3 15.15 12.67 -17.69
N THR A 4 16.38 12.47 -18.13
CA THR A 4 16.77 11.80 -19.38
C THR A 4 16.48 10.30 -19.43
N PHE A 5 15.76 9.76 -18.44
CA PHE A 5 15.43 8.34 -18.39
C PHE A 5 14.45 7.98 -19.51
N LYS A 6 14.93 7.21 -20.48
CA LYS A 6 14.09 6.55 -21.49
C LYS A 6 14.02 5.07 -21.15
N ALA A 7 12.88 4.64 -20.61
CA ALA A 7 12.65 3.24 -20.33
C ALA A 7 12.72 2.42 -21.62
N ASN A 8 13.55 1.38 -21.65
CA ASN A 8 13.53 0.43 -22.74
C ASN A 8 12.34 -0.55 -22.60
N HIS A 9 12.10 -1.34 -23.65
CA HIS A 9 10.96 -2.26 -23.68
C HIS A 9 10.94 -3.27 -22.52
N THR A 10 12.11 -3.75 -22.11
CA THR A 10 12.24 -4.68 -20.97
C THR A 10 11.88 -4.01 -19.65
N GLN A 11 12.34 -2.78 -19.44
CA GLN A 11 12.00 -1.99 -18.25
C GLN A 11 10.50 -1.68 -18.19
N LEU A 12 9.90 -1.30 -19.33
CA LEU A 12 8.45 -1.05 -19.41
C LEU A 12 7.63 -2.32 -19.09
N ARG A 13 8.02 -3.46 -19.65
CA ARG A 13 7.37 -4.76 -19.34
C ARG A 13 7.49 -5.10 -17.86
N TRP A 14 8.66 -4.88 -17.28
CA TRP A 14 8.87 -5.13 -15.86
C TRP A 14 8.02 -4.22 -14.97
N ILE A 15 7.99 -2.91 -15.25
CA ILE A 15 7.17 -1.93 -14.52
C ILE A 15 5.70 -2.35 -14.56
N LYS A 16 5.20 -2.70 -15.75
CA LYS A 16 3.83 -3.19 -15.91
C LYS A 16 3.57 -4.48 -15.12
N ALA A 17 4.47 -5.45 -15.19
CA ALA A 17 4.33 -6.68 -14.43
C ALA A 17 4.32 -6.44 -12.91
N MET A 18 5.10 -5.47 -12.41
CA MET A 18 5.06 -5.10 -10.99
C MET A 18 3.76 -4.38 -10.63
N GLN A 19 3.24 -3.49 -11.49
CA GLN A 19 1.94 -2.87 -11.31
C GLN A 19 0.84 -3.93 -11.17
N ASP A 20 0.77 -4.88 -12.11
CA ASP A 20 -0.24 -5.95 -12.12
C ASP A 20 -0.15 -6.81 -10.83
N ARG A 21 1.07 -7.12 -10.37
CA ARG A 21 1.28 -7.87 -9.11
C ARG A 21 0.83 -7.09 -7.88
N ILE A 22 1.11 -5.79 -7.84
CA ILE A 22 0.68 -4.91 -6.75
C ILE A 22 -0.84 -4.86 -6.70
N ASP A 23 -1.50 -4.71 -7.84
CA ASP A 23 -2.95 -4.68 -7.92
C ASP A 23 -3.55 -5.99 -7.38
N VAL A 24 -3.03 -7.16 -7.79
CA VAL A 24 -3.45 -8.47 -7.26
C VAL A 24 -3.28 -8.56 -5.74
N VAL A 25 -2.10 -8.17 -5.22
CA VAL A 25 -1.82 -8.25 -3.78
C VAL A 25 -2.74 -7.32 -2.99
N VAL A 26 -2.90 -6.08 -3.45
CA VAL A 26 -3.74 -5.06 -2.80
C VAL A 26 -5.22 -5.47 -2.84
N GLU A 27 -5.70 -6.03 -3.95
CA GLU A 27 -7.05 -6.57 -4.05
C GLU A 27 -7.27 -7.76 -3.09
N GLY A 28 -6.25 -8.59 -2.89
CA GLY A 28 -6.27 -9.71 -1.95
C GLY A 28 -6.17 -9.31 -0.47
N MET A 29 -5.72 -8.09 -0.15
CA MET A 29 -5.73 -7.59 1.23
C MET A 29 -7.17 -7.53 1.73
N LYS A 30 -7.45 -8.25 2.83
CA LYS A 30 -8.79 -8.37 3.42
C LYS A 30 -9.41 -6.99 3.65
N SER A 31 -10.40 -6.64 2.83
CA SER A 31 -11.47 -5.75 3.24
C SER A 31 -12.48 -6.57 4.06
N PRO A 32 -13.12 -5.99 5.10
CA PRO A 32 -14.22 -6.70 5.74
C PRO A 32 -15.29 -6.99 4.68
N PRO A 33 -15.89 -8.21 4.66
CA PRO A 33 -17.02 -8.49 3.79
C PRO A 33 -18.08 -7.39 3.94
N SER A 34 -18.64 -6.93 2.83
CA SER A 34 -19.78 -6.02 2.79
C SER A 34 -20.98 -6.51 3.61
N SER A 35 -20.99 -7.81 3.96
CA SER A 35 -22.05 -8.52 4.70
C SER A 35 -21.74 -8.74 6.18
N THR A 36 -20.53 -8.46 6.64
CA THR A 36 -20.22 -8.44 8.08
C THR A 36 -20.55 -7.06 8.63
N PRO A 37 -21.21 -6.96 9.80
CA PRO A 37 -21.30 -5.68 10.49
C PRO A 37 -19.90 -5.08 10.56
N LEU A 38 -19.75 -3.76 10.39
CA LEU A 38 -18.51 -3.12 10.81
C LEU A 38 -18.20 -3.67 12.22
N PRO A 39 -16.97 -4.16 12.48
CA PRO A 39 -16.64 -4.62 13.82
C PRO A 39 -17.09 -3.54 14.80
N ALA A 40 -17.80 -3.95 15.84
CA ALA A 40 -18.41 -3.04 16.81
C ALA A 40 -17.37 -2.10 17.45
N ASN A 41 -16.09 -2.48 17.39
CA ASN A 41 -14.96 -1.69 17.84
C ASN A 41 -14.17 -1.09 16.66
N ILE A 42 -14.02 0.24 16.70
CA ILE A 42 -13.18 1.05 15.81
C ILE A 42 -11.71 0.57 15.83
N GLU A 43 -11.26 0.06 16.98
CA GLU A 43 -9.89 -0.39 17.24
C GLU A 43 -9.47 -1.60 16.40
N GLU A 44 -10.35 -2.59 16.18
CA GLU A 44 -10.04 -3.76 15.33
C GLU A 44 -9.88 -3.36 13.85
N ASN A 45 -10.68 -2.40 13.40
CA ASN A 45 -10.57 -1.86 12.04
C ASN A 45 -9.26 -1.07 11.86
N LEU A 46 -8.89 -0.25 12.84
CA LEU A 46 -7.62 0.47 12.85
C LEU A 46 -6.43 -0.50 12.86
N SER A 47 -6.44 -1.52 13.72
CA SER A 47 -5.38 -2.53 13.81
C SER A 47 -5.15 -3.25 12.46
N ARG A 48 -6.22 -3.65 11.76
CA ARG A 48 -6.08 -4.30 10.44
C ARG A 48 -5.58 -3.35 9.36
N ASP A 49 -6.08 -2.12 9.33
CA ASP A 49 -5.64 -1.12 8.35
C ASP A 49 -4.17 -0.73 8.56
N TRP A 50 -3.70 -0.71 9.82
CA TRP A 50 -2.30 -0.52 10.18
C TRP A 50 -1.42 -1.68 9.71
N VAL A 51 -1.84 -2.94 9.92
CA VAL A 51 -1.13 -4.12 9.42
C VAL A 51 -1.02 -4.08 7.89
N ASN A 52 -2.12 -3.79 7.20
CA ASN A 52 -2.11 -3.68 5.74
C ASN A 52 -1.21 -2.53 5.25
N TRP A 53 -1.20 -1.39 5.95
CA TRP A 53 -0.29 -0.29 5.66
C TRP A 53 1.19 -0.71 5.78
N ASN A 54 1.56 -1.36 6.89
CA ASN A 54 2.91 -1.86 7.08
C ASN A 54 3.32 -2.88 6.01
N ASN A 55 2.41 -3.76 5.61
CA ASN A 55 2.64 -4.68 4.50
C ASN A 55 2.92 -3.92 3.18
N CYS A 56 2.17 -2.86 2.89
CA CYS A 56 2.40 -2.02 1.71
C CYS A 56 3.78 -1.35 1.74
N VAL A 57 4.20 -0.83 2.90
CA VAL A 57 5.53 -0.24 3.11
C VAL A 57 6.63 -1.26 2.83
N GLN A 58 6.53 -2.48 3.39
CA GLN A 58 7.52 -3.53 3.16
C GLN A 58 7.60 -3.95 1.68
N LEU A 59 6.45 -4.05 1.00
CA LEU A 59 6.38 -4.35 -0.43
C LEU A 59 7.02 -3.24 -1.27
N GLN A 60 6.79 -1.97 -0.92
CA GLN A 60 7.43 -0.84 -1.60
C GLN A 60 8.96 -0.91 -1.46
N CYS A 61 9.49 -1.23 -0.27
CA CYS A 61 10.93 -1.40 -0.07
C CYS A 61 11.52 -2.52 -0.95
N LYS A 62 10.83 -3.67 -1.04
CA LYS A 62 11.25 -4.77 -1.92
C LYS A 62 11.22 -4.36 -3.39
N LEU A 63 10.18 -3.63 -3.81
CA LEU A 63 10.08 -3.13 -5.18
C LEU A 63 11.21 -2.17 -5.53
N VAL A 64 11.56 -1.26 -4.62
CA VAL A 64 12.69 -0.33 -4.77
C VAL A 64 14.01 -1.09 -4.89
N SER A 65 14.21 -2.12 -4.07
CA SER A 65 15.39 -2.99 -4.18
C SER A 65 15.49 -3.67 -5.54
N ASN A 66 14.40 -4.29 -6.02
CA ASN A 66 14.40 -4.98 -7.31
C ASN A 66 14.56 -4.00 -8.50
N ALA A 67 14.00 -2.80 -8.40
CA ALA A 67 14.14 -1.76 -9.42
C ALA A 67 15.59 -1.36 -9.68
N HIS A 68 16.42 -1.39 -8.64
CA HIS A 68 17.84 -1.11 -8.73
C HIS A 68 18.53 -2.07 -9.69
N ASP A 69 18.22 -3.37 -9.62
CA ASP A 69 18.76 -4.40 -10.53
C ASP A 69 18.35 -4.15 -12.00
N HIS A 70 17.17 -3.56 -12.21
CA HIS A 70 16.66 -3.19 -13.53
C HIS A 70 17.07 -1.78 -13.99
N LYS A 71 17.87 -1.06 -13.20
CA LYS A 71 18.29 0.33 -13.44
C LYS A 71 17.09 1.28 -13.65
N ILE A 72 16.00 1.03 -12.94
CA ILE A 72 14.78 1.86 -12.99
C ILE A 72 14.85 2.86 -11.84
N PRO A 73 14.66 4.17 -12.10
CA PRO A 73 14.68 5.16 -11.04
C PRO A 73 13.42 5.08 -10.18
N ASN A 74 13.56 5.40 -8.89
CA ASN A 74 12.48 5.27 -7.90
C ASN A 74 11.20 6.00 -8.28
N TRP A 75 11.29 7.15 -8.95
CA TRP A 75 10.10 7.92 -9.36
C TRP A 75 9.29 7.24 -10.47
N ALA A 76 9.87 6.30 -11.21
CA ALA A 76 9.19 5.54 -12.25
C ALA A 76 8.53 4.26 -11.72
N LEU A 77 8.67 3.98 -10.42
CA LEU A 77 8.12 2.79 -9.81
C LEU A 77 6.65 2.97 -9.46
N PRO A 78 5.84 1.91 -9.62
CA PRO A 78 4.52 1.83 -9.01
C PRO A 78 4.56 2.12 -7.51
N ASN A 79 3.53 2.80 -7.01
CA ASN A 79 3.41 3.16 -5.59
C ASN A 79 2.36 2.27 -4.92
N VAL A 80 2.83 1.30 -4.12
CA VAL A 80 2.00 0.30 -3.42
C VAL A 80 1.04 0.98 -2.45
N ASN A 81 1.53 1.97 -1.71
CA ASN A 81 0.72 2.70 -0.72
C ASN A 81 -0.42 3.45 -1.40
N SER A 82 -0.15 4.08 -2.54
CA SER A 82 -1.17 4.77 -3.33
C SER A 82 -2.23 3.80 -3.86
N THR A 83 -1.84 2.60 -4.33
CA THR A 83 -2.81 1.58 -4.76
C THR A 83 -3.70 1.14 -3.60
N TRP A 84 -3.13 0.91 -2.40
CA TRP A 84 -3.91 0.59 -1.21
C TRP A 84 -4.88 1.72 -0.80
N MET A 85 -4.43 2.97 -0.81
CA MET A 85 -5.30 4.11 -0.52
C MET A 85 -6.43 4.25 -1.55
N ALA A 86 -6.15 4.05 -2.84
CA ALA A 86 -7.16 4.05 -3.88
C ALA A 86 -8.20 2.94 -3.66
N ARG A 87 -7.76 1.74 -3.26
CA ARG A 87 -8.66 0.65 -2.85
C ARG A 87 -9.53 1.05 -1.66
N ARG A 88 -8.95 1.60 -0.59
CA ARG A 88 -9.72 2.07 0.58
C ARG A 88 -10.80 3.07 0.21
N ASN A 89 -10.46 4.04 -0.65
CA ASN A 89 -11.40 5.05 -1.14
C ASN A 89 -12.57 4.40 -1.90
N ARG A 90 -12.30 3.36 -2.70
CA ARG A 90 -13.33 2.58 -3.40
C ARG A 90 -14.35 1.93 -2.45
N PHE A 91 -13.92 1.56 -1.24
CA PHE A 91 -14.79 1.00 -0.19
C PHE A 91 -15.33 2.05 0.80
N GLY A 92 -15.20 3.34 0.51
CA GLY A 92 -15.72 4.41 1.37
C GLY A 92 -14.97 4.61 2.68
N LYS A 93 -13.80 3.98 2.87
CA LYS A 93 -12.99 4.11 4.11
C LYS A 93 -12.18 5.40 4.19
N GLY A 94 -12.01 6.08 3.06
CA GLY A 94 -11.19 7.29 2.96
C GLY A 94 -9.70 7.07 3.23
N PRO A 95 -8.91 8.16 3.28
CA PRO A 95 -7.49 8.13 3.57
C PRO A 95 -7.22 7.71 5.02
N ILE A 96 -6.07 7.07 5.25
CA ILE A 96 -5.59 6.75 6.59
C ILE A 96 -5.26 8.06 7.32
N LYS A 97 -5.85 8.28 8.49
CA LYS A 97 -5.47 9.36 9.40
C LYS A 97 -4.53 8.81 10.46
N PHE A 98 -3.24 9.09 10.35
CA PHE A 98 -2.24 8.53 11.25
C PHE A 98 -2.31 9.05 12.70
N LYS A 99 -3.03 10.15 12.94
CA LYS A 99 -3.26 10.69 14.29
C LYS A 99 -4.01 9.70 15.19
N ASP A 100 -4.89 8.90 14.60
CA ASP A 100 -5.77 7.98 15.34
C ASP A 100 -5.02 6.73 15.84
N PHE A 101 -3.82 6.42 15.32
CA PHE A 101 -3.00 5.29 15.81
C PHE A 101 -2.15 5.61 17.02
N VAL A 102 -1.75 6.88 17.18
CA VAL A 102 -0.89 7.34 18.28
C VAL A 102 -1.70 7.41 19.58
N GLU A 103 -2.98 7.77 19.49
CA GLU A 103 -3.86 7.87 20.66
C GLU A 103 -4.28 6.50 21.22
N THR A 104 -4.41 5.46 20.38
CA THR A 104 -4.71 4.09 20.82
C THR A 104 -3.51 3.33 21.40
N GLY A 105 -2.27 3.81 21.19
CA GLY A 105 -1.06 3.15 21.67
C GLY A 105 -0.69 3.42 23.13
N ASN A 106 -1.47 4.24 23.84
CA ASN A 106 -1.10 4.77 25.16
C ASN A 106 -1.99 4.28 26.30
N VAL A 107 -2.43 3.01 26.25
CA VAL A 107 -3.12 2.35 27.38
C VAL A 107 -2.50 0.98 27.66
N ALA A 108 -1.22 0.96 28.04
CA ALA A 108 -0.61 -0.16 28.76
C ALA A 108 0.67 0.30 29.48
N SER A 109 0.50 1.17 30.47
CA SER A 109 1.48 1.33 31.55
C SER A 109 0.71 1.64 32.83
N ALA A 110 0.37 0.58 33.55
CA ALA A 110 0.11 0.55 34.98
C ALA A 110 0.44 -0.87 35.46
#